data_AF-A0A2H0SXK7-F1
#
_entry.id   AF-A0A2H0SXK7-F1
#
_cell.length_a   1.000
_cell.length_b   1.000
_cell.length_c   1.000
_cell.angle_alpha   90.00
_cell.angle_beta   90.00
_cell.angle_gamma   90.00
#
_symmetry.space_group_name_H-M   'P 1'
#
loop_
_entity.id
_entity.type
_entity.pdbx_description
1 polymer ?
#
loop_
_entity_poly.entity_id
_entity_poly.type
_entity_poly.pdbx_seq_one_letter_code
_entity_poly.pdbx_strand_id
1 'polypeptide(L)'
;MQDFAQSPSVADSTIDAYQPPADDSFQPVPPADPMPTSDPAPAVPSQVTEALEDQNIFDLLGVSDGTDEQKEEFLTELQDVLWEDFLEYDAQLLVTKDEYAELKQLRETHKDNVPEQQEAVVGYLEKLIPDLEEIMLEKALELKSDMVKERIAGMKELYSDDAAYQGQLTEAEAHIAAGRWHSAAVVLNSAVKN
;
A
#
# COMPACT_ATOMS: atom_id res chain seq x y z
N MET A 1 35.01 -37.77 48.70
CA MET A 1 35.51 -36.69 49.58
C MET A 1 36.82 -36.19 49.02
N GLN A 2 37.12 -34.90 49.25
CA GLN A 2 38.38 -34.16 49.05
C GLN A 2 38.46 -33.26 47.81
N ASP A 3 38.20 -31.97 48.06
CA ASP A 3 38.89 -30.83 47.44
C ASP A 3 40.41 -30.96 47.48
N PHE A 4 41.12 -30.29 46.55
CA PHE A 4 42.37 -29.59 46.86
C PHE A 4 42.72 -28.46 45.86
N ALA A 5 42.63 -27.23 46.35
CA ALA A 5 43.42 -26.01 46.08
C ALA A 5 44.08 -25.69 44.70
N GLN A 6 43.62 -24.59 44.08
CA GLN A 6 44.34 -23.30 43.90
C GLN A 6 45.53 -23.15 42.89
N SER A 7 45.44 -22.09 42.06
CA SER A 7 46.40 -21.68 40.98
C SER A 7 47.63 -20.89 41.46
N PRO A 8 48.69 -20.76 40.63
CA PRO A 8 48.97 -19.51 39.86
C PRO A 8 49.62 -19.81 38.47
N SER A 9 50.05 -18.90 37.57
CA SER A 9 49.80 -17.50 37.16
C SER A 9 50.85 -17.14 36.08
N VAL A 10 50.55 -16.17 35.19
CA VAL A 10 51.40 -15.38 34.26
C VAL A 10 52.32 -16.02 33.17
N ALA A 11 51.95 -15.71 31.91
CA ALA A 11 52.71 -15.09 30.81
C ALA A 11 54.20 -15.41 30.54
N ASP A 12 54.52 -15.59 29.24
CA ASP A 12 55.81 -15.20 28.66
C ASP A 12 55.68 -14.74 27.18
N SER A 13 56.61 -13.88 26.75
CA SER A 13 56.85 -13.46 25.36
C SER A 13 58.37 -13.29 25.25
N THR A 14 59.08 -13.80 24.24
CA THR A 14 59.41 -13.11 22.97
C THR A 14 60.55 -13.84 22.24
N ILE A 15 60.68 -13.67 20.89
CA ILE A 15 61.96 -13.68 20.10
C ILE A 15 62.74 -15.04 20.06
N ASP A 16 63.42 -15.50 19.01
CA ASP A 16 63.78 -15.06 17.63
C ASP A 16 63.82 -16.32 16.69
N ALA A 17 64.25 -16.39 15.42
CA ALA A 17 64.77 -15.47 14.39
C ALA A 17 64.57 -16.11 12.99
N TYR A 18 64.61 -15.32 11.90
CA TYR A 18 65.30 -15.74 10.65
C TYR A 18 65.63 -14.54 9.74
N GLN A 19 66.85 -14.50 9.20
CA GLN A 19 67.47 -13.40 8.45
C GLN A 19 67.62 -13.82 6.96
N PRO A 20 67.56 -12.90 5.97
CA PRO A 20 67.35 -13.25 4.55
C PRO A 20 68.65 -13.31 3.71
N PRO A 21 68.57 -13.73 2.44
CA PRO A 21 69.40 -13.20 1.36
C PRO A 21 68.66 -12.05 0.64
N ALA A 22 69.41 -11.01 0.25
CA ALA A 22 68.91 -9.88 -0.53
C ALA A 22 69.52 -9.90 -1.94
N ASP A 23 68.68 -9.64 -2.96
CA ASP A 23 68.98 -8.91 -4.21
C ASP A 23 67.62 -8.80 -4.95
N ASP A 24 66.95 -7.65 -4.92
CA ASP A 24 67.16 -6.45 -5.75
C ASP A 24 66.42 -6.55 -7.10
N SER A 25 65.28 -5.83 -7.17
CA SER A 25 64.59 -5.28 -8.38
C SER A 25 63.07 -5.08 -8.18
N PHE A 26 62.62 -4.58 -7.03
CA PHE A 26 61.26 -4.03 -6.91
C PHE A 26 61.25 -2.54 -7.24
N GLN A 27 60.78 -2.22 -8.45
CA GLN A 27 60.42 -0.84 -8.80
C GLN A 27 59.24 -0.37 -7.93
N PRO A 28 59.20 0.90 -7.47
CA PRO A 28 58.07 1.41 -6.72
C PRO A 28 56.84 1.49 -7.63
N VAL A 29 55.81 0.71 -7.31
CA VAL A 29 54.48 0.91 -7.87
C VAL A 29 53.95 2.29 -7.45
N PRO A 30 53.32 3.07 -8.34
CA PRO A 30 52.72 4.34 -7.98
C PRO A 30 51.57 4.13 -6.98
N PRO A 31 51.26 5.14 -6.14
CA PRO A 31 50.11 5.06 -5.24
C PRO A 31 48.84 4.83 -6.05
N ALA A 32 48.06 3.82 -5.67
CA ALA A 32 46.78 3.53 -6.30
C ALA A 32 45.82 4.72 -6.11
N ASP A 33 45.17 5.14 -7.18
CA ASP A 33 44.08 6.11 -7.12
C ASP A 33 43.00 5.62 -6.14
N PRO A 34 42.38 6.53 -5.35
CA PRO A 34 41.25 6.15 -4.52
C PRO A 34 40.14 5.63 -5.43
N MET A 35 39.63 4.43 -5.14
CA MET A 35 38.42 3.91 -5.77
C MET A 35 37.32 4.98 -5.62
N PRO A 36 36.52 5.27 -6.67
CA PRO A 36 35.38 6.14 -6.50
C PRO A 36 34.46 5.49 -5.47
N THR A 37 34.38 6.10 -4.29
CA THR A 37 33.26 5.85 -3.38
C THR A 37 32.03 6.19 -4.17
N SER A 38 31.22 5.19 -4.51
CA SER A 38 29.90 5.42 -5.08
C SER A 38 29.13 6.27 -4.08
N ASP A 39 28.98 7.56 -4.41
CA ASP A 39 28.01 8.42 -3.75
C ASP A 39 26.68 7.66 -3.72
N PRO A 40 25.91 7.70 -2.62
CA PRO A 40 24.52 7.28 -2.67
C PRO A 40 23.87 8.13 -3.76
N ALA A 41 23.47 7.49 -4.87
CA ALA A 41 22.82 8.19 -5.96
C ALA A 41 21.68 9.03 -5.39
N PRO A 42 21.57 10.33 -5.74
CA PRO A 42 20.53 11.17 -5.16
C PRO A 42 19.20 10.49 -5.42
N ALA A 43 18.44 10.25 -4.35
CA ALA A 43 17.14 9.61 -4.44
C ALA A 43 16.32 10.38 -5.49
N VAL A 44 15.99 9.71 -6.59
CA VAL A 44 15.07 10.26 -7.59
C VAL A 44 13.82 10.65 -6.82
N PRO A 45 13.37 11.92 -6.87
CA PRO A 45 12.17 12.29 -6.16
C PRO A 45 11.04 11.42 -6.69
N SER A 46 10.41 10.63 -5.81
CA SER A 46 9.24 9.82 -6.15
C SER A 46 8.26 10.75 -6.86
N GLN A 47 8.05 10.52 -8.15
CA GLN A 47 7.16 11.38 -8.91
C GLN A 47 5.78 11.23 -8.30
N VAL A 48 5.20 12.35 -7.87
CA VAL A 48 3.83 12.36 -7.38
C VAL A 48 2.96 11.97 -8.56
N THR A 49 2.43 10.75 -8.48
CA THR A 49 1.55 10.17 -9.48
C THR A 49 0.17 10.80 -9.32
N GLU A 50 -0.49 10.99 -10.46
CA GLU A 50 -1.82 11.58 -10.57
C GLU A 50 -2.92 10.52 -10.75
N ALA A 51 -2.53 9.25 -10.94
CA ALA A 51 -3.44 8.14 -11.22
C ALA A 51 -4.24 7.74 -9.96
N LEU A 52 -5.46 7.23 -10.13
CA LEU A 52 -6.40 6.98 -9.01
C LEU A 52 -5.95 5.82 -8.14
N GLU A 53 -5.49 4.75 -8.78
CA GLU A 53 -4.97 3.53 -8.21
C GLU A 53 -3.89 3.80 -7.16
N ASP A 54 -2.98 4.73 -7.45
CA ASP A 54 -1.85 5.09 -6.58
C ASP A 54 -2.22 6.01 -5.40
N GLN A 55 -3.38 6.68 -5.42
CA GLN A 55 -3.73 7.61 -4.35
C GLN A 55 -4.16 6.90 -3.07
N ASN A 56 -3.83 7.47 -1.91
CA ASN A 56 -4.41 7.03 -0.66
C ASN A 56 -5.88 7.47 -0.55
N ILE A 57 -6.78 6.54 -0.21
CA ILE A 57 -8.23 6.83 -0.10
C ILE A 57 -8.55 7.82 1.03
N PHE A 58 -7.81 7.79 2.14
CA PHE A 58 -8.00 8.73 3.26
C PHE A 58 -7.56 10.15 2.88
N ASP A 59 -6.52 10.30 2.05
CA ASP A 59 -6.13 11.61 1.50
C ASP A 59 -7.19 12.12 0.51
N LEU A 60 -7.72 11.26 -0.36
CA LEU A 60 -8.80 11.61 -1.29
C LEU A 60 -10.09 12.03 -0.57
N LEU A 61 -10.40 11.42 0.57
CA LEU A 61 -11.57 11.74 1.39
C LEU A 61 -11.31 12.82 2.46
N GLY A 62 -10.04 13.18 2.70
CA GLY A 62 -9.63 14.24 3.63
C GLY A 62 -9.67 13.84 5.10
N VAL A 63 -9.60 12.54 5.39
CA VAL A 63 -9.70 11.92 6.74
C VAL A 63 -8.40 11.25 7.19
N SER A 64 -7.27 11.68 6.62
CA SER A 64 -5.92 11.11 6.87
C SER A 64 -5.46 11.18 8.33
N ASP A 65 -6.11 12.01 9.15
CA ASP A 65 -5.87 12.19 10.59
C ASP A 65 -6.58 11.17 11.49
N GLY A 66 -7.43 10.29 10.94
CA GLY A 66 -8.00 9.14 11.66
C GLY A 66 -6.93 8.17 12.20
N THR A 67 -7.26 7.42 13.25
CA THR A 67 -6.36 6.38 13.80
C THR A 67 -6.21 5.21 12.85
N ASP A 68 -5.16 4.40 13.02
CA ASP A 68 -4.94 3.21 12.19
C ASP A 68 -6.11 2.21 12.36
N GLU A 69 -6.65 2.05 13.57
CA GLU A 69 -7.84 1.24 13.88
C GLU A 69 -9.09 1.73 13.12
N GLN A 70 -9.35 3.05 13.10
CA GLN A 70 -10.47 3.63 12.32
C GLN A 70 -10.30 3.44 10.81
N LYS A 71 -9.05 3.46 10.33
CA LYS A 71 -8.71 3.25 8.92
C LYS A 71 -8.90 1.79 8.52
N GLU A 72 -8.50 0.85 9.38
CA GLU A 72 -8.71 -0.59 9.19
C GLU A 72 -10.21 -0.95 9.22
N GLU A 73 -10.97 -0.40 10.16
CA GLU A 73 -12.44 -0.55 10.24
C GLU A 73 -13.12 -0.04 8.96
N PHE A 74 -12.81 1.19 8.53
CA PHE A 74 -13.32 1.76 7.27
C PHE A 74 -12.98 0.92 6.03
N LEU A 75 -11.76 0.40 5.92
CA LEU A 75 -11.37 -0.44 4.77
C LEU A 75 -12.10 -1.78 4.78
N THR A 76 -12.36 -2.34 5.98
CA THR A 76 -13.15 -3.57 6.14
C THR A 76 -14.60 -3.35 5.71
N GLU A 77 -15.25 -2.28 6.18
CA GLU A 77 -16.62 -1.92 5.78
C GLU A 77 -16.72 -1.69 4.26
N LEU A 78 -15.75 -0.99 3.66
CA LEU A 78 -15.69 -0.73 2.22
C LEU A 78 -15.55 -2.03 1.42
N GLN A 79 -14.69 -2.94 1.88
CA GLN A 79 -14.51 -4.26 1.27
C GLN A 79 -15.80 -5.10 1.33
N ASP A 80 -16.48 -5.13 2.49
CA ASP A 80 -17.73 -5.89 2.66
C ASP A 80 -18.87 -5.33 1.78
N VAL A 81 -19.03 -4.00 1.72
CA VAL A 81 -20.02 -3.34 0.85
C VAL A 81 -19.78 -3.69 -0.63
N LEU A 82 -18.52 -3.62 -1.07
CA LEU A 82 -18.13 -3.91 -2.45
C LEU A 82 -18.32 -5.41 -2.81
N TRP A 83 -18.07 -6.32 -1.87
CA TRP A 83 -18.35 -7.75 -2.06
C TRP A 83 -19.84 -8.05 -2.12
N GLU A 84 -20.64 -7.49 -1.22
CA GLU A 84 -22.09 -7.75 -1.22
C GLU A 84 -22.79 -7.15 -2.45
N ASP A 85 -22.38 -5.96 -2.91
CA ASP A 85 -22.84 -5.38 -4.19
C ASP A 85 -22.55 -6.32 -5.38
N PHE A 86 -21.30 -6.78 -5.50
CA PHE A 86 -20.90 -7.73 -6.54
C PHE A 86 -21.70 -9.05 -6.48
N LEU A 87 -21.91 -9.60 -5.28
CA LEU A 87 -22.65 -10.86 -5.09
C LEU A 87 -24.15 -10.73 -5.35
N GLU A 88 -24.75 -9.58 -5.07
CA GLU A 88 -26.17 -9.31 -5.30
C GLU A 88 -26.46 -8.98 -6.78
N TYR A 89 -25.67 -8.11 -7.41
CA TYR A 89 -25.99 -7.54 -8.71
C TYR A 89 -25.21 -8.15 -9.89
N ASP A 90 -23.89 -8.35 -9.75
CA ASP A 90 -23.02 -8.64 -10.90
C ASP A 90 -22.69 -10.13 -11.08
N ALA A 91 -22.48 -10.87 -9.99
CA ALA A 91 -22.10 -12.28 -10.05
C ALA A 91 -23.09 -13.12 -10.91
N GLN A 92 -24.40 -12.82 -10.82
CA GLN A 92 -25.45 -13.46 -11.62
C GLN A 92 -25.39 -13.18 -13.13
N LEU A 93 -24.63 -12.18 -13.56
CA LEU A 93 -24.39 -11.82 -14.97
C LEU A 93 -23.14 -12.51 -15.52
N LEU A 94 -22.22 -12.91 -14.63
CA LEU A 94 -20.92 -13.51 -14.95
C LEU A 94 -20.93 -15.04 -14.92
N VAL A 95 -21.80 -15.65 -14.10
CA VAL A 95 -21.96 -17.12 -14.02
C VAL A 95 -23.32 -17.58 -14.54
N THR A 96 -23.48 -18.87 -14.82
CA THR A 96 -24.77 -19.44 -15.20
C THR A 96 -25.76 -19.44 -14.03
N LYS A 97 -27.05 -19.59 -14.35
CA LYS A 97 -28.12 -19.61 -13.34
C LYS A 97 -27.93 -20.73 -12.30
N ASP A 98 -27.41 -21.88 -12.69
CA ASP A 98 -27.24 -23.03 -11.80
C ASP A 98 -26.03 -22.79 -10.87
N GLU A 99 -24.92 -22.27 -11.40
CA GLU A 99 -23.76 -21.83 -10.61
C GLU A 99 -24.12 -20.70 -9.62
N TYR A 100 -24.95 -19.74 -10.03
CA TYR A 100 -25.45 -18.69 -9.12
C TYR A 100 -26.38 -19.25 -8.02
N ALA A 101 -27.10 -20.33 -8.30
CA ALA A 101 -27.91 -21.02 -7.28
C ALA A 101 -27.03 -21.81 -6.29
N GLU A 102 -25.93 -22.40 -6.75
CA GLU A 102 -24.91 -23.02 -5.89
C GLU A 102 -24.20 -21.98 -5.02
N LEU A 103 -23.79 -20.83 -5.58
CA LEU A 103 -23.23 -19.70 -4.84
C LEU A 103 -24.16 -19.26 -3.68
N LYS A 104 -25.47 -19.16 -3.95
CA LYS A 104 -26.46 -18.83 -2.91
C LYS A 104 -26.58 -19.93 -1.84
N GLN A 105 -26.53 -21.20 -2.22
CA GLN A 105 -26.51 -22.31 -1.26
C GLN A 105 -25.25 -22.31 -0.40
N LEU A 106 -24.09 -21.96 -0.98
CA LEU A 106 -22.82 -21.85 -0.27
C LEU A 106 -22.88 -20.75 0.80
N ARG A 107 -23.41 -19.57 0.44
CA ARG A 107 -23.67 -18.49 1.40
C ARG A 107 -24.59 -18.94 2.53
N GLU A 108 -25.74 -19.55 2.24
CA GLU A 108 -26.67 -20.04 3.27
C GLU A 108 -26.09 -21.15 4.16
N THR A 109 -25.20 -21.99 3.62
CA THR A 109 -24.56 -23.09 4.36
C THR A 109 -23.60 -22.57 5.43
N HIS A 110 -22.85 -21.50 5.14
CA HIS A 110 -21.83 -20.93 6.03
C HIS A 110 -22.26 -19.63 6.72
N LYS A 111 -23.53 -19.24 6.65
CA LYS A 111 -24.04 -17.95 7.17
C LYS A 111 -23.75 -17.67 8.65
N ASP A 112 -23.57 -18.71 9.46
CA ASP A 112 -23.28 -18.61 10.89
C ASP A 112 -21.76 -18.44 11.17
N ASN A 113 -20.91 -18.44 10.14
CA ASN A 113 -19.46 -18.29 10.20
C ASN A 113 -18.94 -17.45 9.00
N VAL A 114 -19.01 -16.12 9.10
CA VAL A 114 -18.68 -15.18 8.01
C VAL A 114 -17.28 -15.41 7.39
N PRO A 115 -16.18 -15.60 8.15
CA PRO A 115 -14.86 -15.86 7.54
C PRO A 115 -14.82 -17.11 6.65
N GLU A 116 -15.47 -18.20 7.09
CA GLU A 116 -15.55 -19.45 6.30
C GLU A 116 -16.47 -19.29 5.08
N GLN A 117 -17.55 -18.50 5.23
CA GLN A 117 -18.43 -18.13 4.13
C GLN A 117 -17.68 -17.34 3.05
N GLN A 118 -16.90 -16.33 3.43
CA GLN A 118 -16.11 -15.50 2.51
C GLN A 118 -15.05 -16.34 1.79
N GLU A 119 -14.25 -17.14 2.51
CA GLU A 119 -13.23 -18.03 1.90
C GLU A 119 -13.86 -19.01 0.90
N ALA A 120 -14.99 -19.62 1.26
CA ALA A 120 -15.69 -20.56 0.39
C ALA A 120 -16.27 -19.87 -0.86
N VAL A 121 -16.88 -18.68 -0.70
CA VAL A 121 -17.46 -17.88 -1.81
C VAL A 121 -16.39 -17.43 -2.79
N VAL A 122 -15.30 -16.83 -2.30
CA VAL A 122 -14.17 -16.37 -3.13
C VAL A 122 -13.58 -17.56 -3.89
N GLY A 123 -13.21 -18.63 -3.19
CA GLY A 123 -12.65 -19.83 -3.80
C GLY A 123 -13.63 -20.61 -4.69
N TYR A 124 -14.94 -20.31 -4.69
CA TYR A 124 -15.90 -20.81 -5.69
C TYR A 124 -15.89 -19.93 -6.94
N LEU A 125 -15.98 -18.60 -6.75
CA LEU A 125 -16.04 -17.63 -7.84
C LEU A 125 -14.76 -17.59 -8.69
N GLU A 126 -13.58 -17.68 -8.09
CA GLU A 126 -12.28 -17.75 -8.80
C GLU A 126 -12.20 -18.88 -9.83
N LYS A 127 -12.97 -19.97 -9.62
CA LYS A 127 -13.01 -21.13 -10.54
C LYS A 127 -13.92 -20.89 -11.74
N LEU A 128 -14.86 -19.96 -11.63
CA LEU A 128 -15.89 -19.66 -12.63
C LEU A 128 -15.59 -18.37 -13.40
N ILE A 129 -14.97 -17.40 -12.74
CA ILE A 129 -14.67 -16.06 -13.23
C ILE A 129 -13.14 -15.90 -13.24
N PRO A 130 -12.46 -16.13 -14.39
CA PRO A 130 -11.00 -16.13 -14.46
C PRO A 130 -10.35 -14.81 -14.07
N ASP A 131 -11.03 -13.70 -14.35
CA ASP A 131 -10.54 -12.33 -14.19
C ASP A 131 -11.18 -11.64 -12.96
N LEU A 132 -11.60 -12.42 -11.95
CA LEU A 132 -12.33 -11.93 -10.77
C LEU A 132 -11.56 -10.83 -10.02
N GLU A 133 -10.25 -11.01 -9.79
CA GLU A 133 -9.43 -10.01 -9.10
C GLU A 133 -9.40 -8.66 -9.84
N GLU A 134 -9.34 -8.69 -11.18
CA GLU A 134 -9.34 -7.49 -12.01
C GLU A 134 -10.70 -6.77 -11.96
N ILE A 135 -11.81 -7.51 -12.07
CA ILE A 135 -13.17 -6.97 -11.93
C ILE A 135 -13.38 -6.32 -10.55
N MET A 136 -12.89 -6.96 -9.48
CA MET A 136 -13.02 -6.44 -8.12
C MET A 136 -12.10 -5.23 -7.88
N LEU A 137 -10.92 -5.18 -8.50
CA LEU A 137 -10.06 -3.99 -8.50
C LEU A 137 -10.70 -2.83 -9.27
N GLU A 138 -11.27 -3.06 -10.45
CA GLU A 138 -12.00 -2.04 -11.22
C GLU A 138 -13.15 -1.45 -10.41
N LYS A 139 -13.98 -2.31 -9.77
CA LYS A 139 -15.02 -1.86 -8.84
C LYS A 139 -14.49 -1.06 -7.65
N ALA A 140 -13.33 -1.43 -7.10
CA ALA A 140 -12.74 -0.70 -5.98
C ALA A 140 -12.26 0.69 -6.41
N LEU A 141 -11.76 0.83 -7.63
CA LEU A 141 -11.41 2.12 -8.23
C LEU A 141 -12.65 2.96 -8.58
N GLU A 142 -13.72 2.34 -9.10
CA GLU A 142 -15.01 3.00 -9.35
C GLU A 142 -15.63 3.53 -8.05
N LEU A 143 -15.73 2.70 -7.01
CA LEU A 143 -16.23 3.10 -5.70
C LEU A 143 -15.38 4.24 -5.09
N LYS A 144 -14.05 4.12 -5.13
CA LYS A 144 -13.11 5.16 -4.67
C LYS A 144 -13.29 6.48 -5.43
N SER A 145 -13.55 6.42 -6.74
CA SER A 145 -13.88 7.57 -7.60
C SER A 145 -15.21 8.21 -7.20
N ASP A 146 -16.24 7.40 -6.97
CA ASP A 146 -17.58 7.86 -6.60
C ASP A 146 -17.64 8.46 -5.19
N MET A 147 -16.95 7.89 -4.20
CA MET A 147 -16.87 8.47 -2.85
C MET A 147 -16.25 9.89 -2.86
N VAL A 148 -15.32 10.17 -3.78
CA VAL A 148 -14.75 11.51 -3.96
C VAL A 148 -15.74 12.47 -4.64
N LYS A 149 -16.55 11.98 -5.60
CA LYS A 149 -17.63 12.77 -6.22
C LYS A 149 -18.71 13.12 -5.20
N GLU A 150 -19.10 12.16 -4.36
CA GLU A 150 -20.07 12.37 -3.27
C GLU A 150 -19.54 13.33 -2.20
N ARG A 151 -18.24 13.25 -1.85
CA ARG A 151 -17.58 14.28 -1.01
C ARG A 151 -17.73 15.68 -1.62
N ILE A 152 -17.47 15.82 -2.92
CA ILE A 152 -17.61 17.11 -3.62
C ILE A 152 -19.08 17.58 -3.62
N ALA A 153 -20.04 16.68 -3.89
CA ALA A 153 -21.46 16.99 -3.90
C ALA A 153 -21.93 17.51 -2.52
N GLY A 154 -21.58 16.80 -1.45
CA GLY A 154 -21.87 17.23 -0.06
C GLY A 154 -21.21 18.55 0.31
N MET A 155 -19.95 18.78 -0.11
CA MET A 155 -19.28 20.08 0.08
C MET A 155 -19.96 21.20 -0.72
N LYS A 156 -20.45 20.94 -1.93
CA LYS A 156 -21.18 21.94 -2.74
C LYS A 156 -22.49 22.37 -2.09
N GLU A 157 -23.22 21.44 -1.46
CA GLU A 157 -24.42 21.74 -0.69
C GLU A 157 -24.08 22.56 0.56
N LEU A 158 -23.10 22.12 1.34
CA LEU A 158 -22.69 22.75 2.60
C LEU A 158 -22.15 24.17 2.43
N TYR A 159 -21.36 24.43 1.38
CA TYR A 159 -20.74 25.72 1.08
C TYR A 159 -21.41 26.44 -0.10
N SER A 160 -22.72 26.25 -0.28
CA SER A 160 -23.50 26.77 -1.41
C SER A 160 -23.47 28.30 -1.57
N ASP A 161 -23.36 29.05 -0.46
CA ASP A 161 -23.28 30.51 -0.47
C ASP A 161 -21.85 31.08 -0.59
N ASP A 162 -20.79 30.26 -0.49
CA ASP A 162 -19.40 30.72 -0.54
C ASP A 162 -18.78 30.56 -1.94
N ALA A 163 -18.70 31.68 -2.66
CA ALA A 163 -18.16 31.72 -4.03
C ALA A 163 -16.66 31.33 -4.14
N ALA A 164 -15.87 31.45 -3.07
CA ALA A 164 -14.48 31.01 -3.09
C ALA A 164 -14.37 29.48 -2.98
N TYR A 165 -15.15 28.88 -2.07
CA TYR A 165 -15.25 27.42 -1.95
C TYR A 165 -15.83 26.78 -3.22
N GLN A 166 -16.91 27.35 -3.79
CA GLN A 166 -17.46 26.85 -5.07
C GLN A 166 -16.43 26.90 -6.20
N GLY A 167 -15.53 27.90 -6.21
CA GLY A 167 -14.38 27.95 -7.12
C GLY A 167 -13.43 26.78 -6.94
N GLN A 168 -13.00 26.50 -5.70
CA GLN A 168 -12.11 25.38 -5.37
C GLN A 168 -12.74 24.01 -5.67
N LEU A 169 -14.04 23.84 -5.41
CA LEU A 169 -14.76 22.60 -5.74
C LEU A 169 -14.85 22.38 -7.26
N THR A 170 -15.09 23.44 -8.02
CA THR A 170 -15.07 23.39 -9.50
C THR A 170 -13.67 23.08 -10.04
N GLU A 171 -12.62 23.60 -9.42
CA GLU A 171 -11.22 23.28 -9.75
C GLU A 171 -10.92 21.79 -9.47
N ALA A 172 -11.29 21.27 -8.30
CA ALA A 172 -11.13 19.85 -7.96
C ALA A 172 -11.84 18.92 -8.94
N GLU A 173 -13.08 19.24 -9.36
CA GLU A 173 -13.79 18.51 -10.41
C GLU A 173 -13.07 18.54 -11.76
N ALA A 174 -12.51 19.69 -12.15
CA ALA A 174 -11.73 19.82 -13.38
C ALA A 174 -10.42 19.03 -13.33
N HIS A 175 -9.86 18.80 -12.13
CA HIS A 175 -8.73 17.89 -11.92
C HIS A 175 -9.16 16.41 -12.04
N ILE A 176 -10.26 16.00 -11.40
CA ILE A 176 -10.82 14.64 -11.51
C ILE A 176 -11.17 14.30 -12.97
N ALA A 177 -11.87 15.19 -13.67
CA ALA A 177 -12.25 15.01 -15.08
C ALA A 177 -11.03 14.92 -16.03
N ALA A 178 -9.85 15.36 -15.58
CA ALA A 178 -8.59 15.25 -16.30
C ALA A 178 -7.69 14.10 -15.80
N GLY A 179 -8.21 13.22 -14.92
CA GLY A 179 -7.45 12.12 -14.33
C GLY A 179 -6.32 12.56 -13.39
N ARG A 180 -6.43 13.74 -12.78
CA ARG A 180 -5.43 14.32 -11.86
C ARG A 180 -5.88 14.22 -10.41
N TRP A 181 -5.88 13.01 -9.88
CA TRP A 181 -6.47 12.66 -8.60
C TRP A 181 -5.68 13.19 -7.40
N HIS A 182 -4.34 13.21 -7.49
CA HIS A 182 -3.53 13.81 -6.44
C HIS A 182 -3.81 15.30 -6.32
N SER A 183 -3.74 16.01 -7.45
CA SER A 183 -4.02 17.45 -7.48
C SER A 183 -5.44 17.76 -6.97
N ALA A 184 -6.45 16.95 -7.32
CA ALA A 184 -7.80 17.11 -6.80
C ALA A 184 -7.85 16.98 -5.26
N ALA A 185 -7.20 15.95 -4.70
CA ALA A 185 -7.11 15.74 -3.25
C ALA A 185 -6.48 16.96 -2.54
N VAL A 186 -5.40 17.52 -3.09
CA VAL A 186 -4.73 18.70 -2.55
C VAL A 186 -5.68 19.91 -2.52
N VAL A 187 -6.42 20.17 -3.60
CA VAL A 187 -7.39 21.28 -3.66
C VAL A 187 -8.50 21.09 -2.61
N LEU A 188 -9.14 19.92 -2.57
CA LEU A 188 -10.21 19.61 -1.60
C LEU A 188 -9.76 19.72 -0.14
N ASN A 189 -8.56 19.20 0.17
CA ASN A 189 -8.01 19.24 1.51
C ASN A 189 -7.49 20.63 1.93
N SER A 190 -7.22 21.50 0.96
CA SER A 190 -6.91 22.92 1.21
C SER A 190 -8.17 23.76 1.48
N ALA A 191 -9.29 23.43 0.82
CA ALA A 191 -10.57 24.09 1.03
C ALA A 191 -11.09 23.91 2.47
N VAL A 192 -11.12 22.68 2.97
CA VAL A 192 -11.67 22.35 4.32
C VAL A 192 -10.86 22.96 5.48
N LYS A 193 -9.61 23.39 5.25
CA LYS A 193 -8.66 23.81 6.31
C LYS A 193 -8.52 25.32 6.52
N ASN A 194 -9.31 26.14 5.83
CA ASN A 194 -9.37 27.60 6.01
C ASN A 194 -10.70 28.03 6.64
#